data_AF-A0A9E0Y9P0-F1
#
_entry.id   AF-A0A9E0Y9P0-F1
#
_cell.length_a   1.000
_cell.length_b   1.000
_cell.length_c   1.000
_cell.angle_alpha   90.00
_cell.angle_beta   90.00
_cell.angle_gamma   90.00
#
_symmetry.space_group_name_H-M   'P 1'
#
loop_
_entity.id
_entity.type
_entity.pdbx_description
1 polymer ?
#
loop_
_entity_poly.entity_id
_entity_poly.type
_entity_poly.pdbx_seq_one_letter_code
_entity_poly.pdbx_strand_id
1 'polypeptide(L)'
;MEISRKGRFEMCGEILKRPELLGAIVGGVFVIIGWFLTTLTAWIFRKGDQRREGTAFLSAISAESELLKKRYDDSLGKALGLGKGDPSGVQLDLDSLFYVAPEWSADEEYFSVYNASALRVGYLRDRSLQHAIISFYCDAKGLVDTTRMAIRAFRTLEAAHRSGDNVYDKVGLILANLRADYQKMTTSYEKLKASLEH
;
A
#
# COMPACT_ATOMS: atom_id res chain seq x y z
N MET A 1 5.90 -46.67 -59.66
CA MET A 1 5.03 -46.59 -58.47
C MET A 1 4.66 -45.12 -58.25
N GLU A 2 3.70 -44.62 -59.03
CA GLU A 2 3.19 -43.25 -58.96
C GLU A 2 1.78 -43.31 -58.36
N ILE A 3 1.68 -43.08 -57.05
CA ILE A 3 0.39 -43.03 -56.36
C ILE A 3 -0.25 -41.67 -56.66
N SER A 4 -1.20 -41.72 -57.59
CA SER A 4 -2.37 -40.85 -57.78
C SER A 4 -2.41 -39.59 -56.90
N ARG A 5 -1.82 -38.49 -57.39
CA ARG A 5 -2.10 -37.13 -56.92
C ARG A 5 -3.40 -36.54 -57.49
N LYS A 6 -4.00 -37.18 -58.51
CA LYS A 6 -5.18 -36.67 -59.22
C LYS A 6 -6.48 -36.72 -58.38
N GLY A 7 -6.65 -37.73 -57.54
CA GLY A 7 -7.90 -37.89 -56.75
C GLY A 7 -8.10 -36.89 -55.60
N ARG A 8 -7.06 -36.17 -55.16
CA ARG A 8 -7.17 -35.20 -54.05
C ARG A 8 -7.65 -33.81 -54.47
N PHE A 9 -7.52 -33.45 -55.76
CA PHE A 9 -7.95 -32.13 -56.25
C PHE A 9 -9.42 -32.11 -56.67
N GLU A 10 -9.99 -33.23 -57.11
CA GLU A 10 -11.42 -33.30 -57.47
C GLU A 10 -12.33 -33.29 -56.23
N MET A 11 -11.89 -33.90 -55.13
CA MET A 11 -12.65 -33.93 -53.88
C MET A 11 -12.84 -32.53 -53.24
N CYS A 12 -11.88 -31.62 -53.40
CA CYS A 12 -12.03 -30.22 -52.93
C CYS A 12 -13.07 -29.43 -53.74
N GLY A 13 -13.29 -29.78 -55.01
CA GLY A 13 -14.25 -29.09 -55.88
C GLY A 13 -15.71 -29.42 -55.57
N GLU A 14 -16.00 -30.64 -55.10
CA GLU A 14 -17.36 -31.02 -54.69
C GLU A 14 -17.74 -30.50 -53.29
N ILE A 15 -16.79 -30.44 -52.37
CA ILE A 15 -17.01 -29.89 -51.02
C ILE A 15 -17.37 -28.40 -51.09
N LEU A 16 -16.87 -27.67 -52.10
CA LEU A 16 -17.15 -26.24 -52.30
C LEU A 16 -18.54 -25.94 -52.89
N LYS A 17 -19.29 -26.94 -53.37
CA LYS A 17 -20.63 -26.70 -53.96
C LYS A 17 -21.77 -26.75 -52.95
N ARG A 18 -21.50 -27.09 -51.70
CA ARG A 18 -22.51 -27.16 -50.64
C ARG A 18 -22.60 -25.80 -49.94
N PRO A 19 -23.70 -25.04 -50.12
CA PRO A 19 -23.84 -23.70 -49.53
C PRO A 19 -23.77 -23.73 -48.00
N GLU A 20 -24.13 -24.85 -47.38
CA GLU A 20 -24.02 -25.12 -45.94
C GLU A 20 -22.57 -25.14 -45.44
N LEU A 21 -21.65 -25.69 -46.23
CA LEU A 21 -20.23 -25.83 -45.91
C LEU A 21 -19.48 -24.51 -46.10
N LEU A 22 -19.85 -23.76 -47.15
CA LEU A 22 -19.40 -22.38 -47.37
C LEU A 22 -19.84 -21.47 -46.22
N GLY A 23 -21.09 -21.58 -45.78
CA GLY A 23 -21.61 -20.84 -44.61
C GLY A 23 -20.84 -21.15 -43.33
N ALA A 24 -20.53 -22.43 -43.07
CA ALA A 24 -19.75 -22.86 -41.91
C ALA A 24 -18.30 -22.36 -41.94
N ILE A 25 -17.65 -22.36 -43.11
CA ILE A 25 -16.28 -21.86 -43.27
C ILE A 25 -16.23 -20.34 -43.09
N VAL A 26 -17.16 -19.60 -43.71
CA VAL A 26 -17.24 -18.15 -43.56
C VAL A 26 -17.55 -17.78 -42.11
N GLY A 27 -18.52 -18.45 -41.48
CA GLY A 27 -18.85 -18.26 -40.06
C GLY A 27 -17.67 -18.54 -39.13
N GLY A 28 -16.93 -19.64 -39.36
CA GLY A 28 -15.75 -19.99 -38.56
C GLY A 28 -14.63 -18.96 -38.66
N VAL A 29 -14.37 -18.43 -39.86
CA VAL A 29 -13.37 -17.36 -40.08
C VAL A 29 -13.76 -16.08 -39.33
N PHE A 30 -15.03 -15.68 -39.36
CA PHE A 30 -15.50 -14.50 -38.62
C PHE A 30 -15.39 -14.66 -37.10
N VAL A 31 -15.64 -15.86 -36.56
CA VAL A 31 -15.48 -16.14 -35.12
C VAL A 31 -14.01 -16.04 -34.70
N ILE A 32 -13.08 -16.57 -35.50
CA ILE A 32 -11.64 -16.50 -35.22
C ILE A 32 -11.15 -15.04 -35.28
N ILE A 33 -11.59 -14.27 -36.28
CA ILE A 33 -11.25 -12.84 -36.39
C ILE A 33 -11.82 -12.05 -35.21
N GLY A 34 -13.07 -12.32 -34.80
CA GLY A 34 -13.70 -11.69 -33.63
C GLY A 34 -12.96 -12.01 -32.33
N TRP A 35 -12.57 -13.27 -32.12
CA TRP A 35 -11.77 -13.68 -30.96
C TRP A 35 -10.37 -13.02 -30.98
N PHE A 36 -9.74 -12.93 -32.14
CA PHE A 36 -8.43 -12.31 -32.26
C PHE A 36 -8.48 -10.80 -31.98
N LEU A 37 -9.49 -10.09 -32.53
CA LEU A 37 -9.69 -8.67 -32.30
C LEU A 37 -10.02 -8.35 -30.84
N THR A 38 -10.88 -9.15 -30.19
CA THR A 38 -11.21 -8.98 -28.76
C THR A 38 -10.02 -9.29 -27.85
N THR A 39 -9.19 -10.27 -28.20
CA THR A 39 -7.96 -10.57 -27.45
C THR A 39 -6.91 -9.48 -27.64
N LEU A 40 -6.79 -8.93 -28.86
CA LEU A 40 -5.86 -7.83 -29.16
C LEU A 40 -6.27 -6.55 -28.44
N THR A 41 -7.55 -6.19 -28.45
CA THR A 41 -8.05 -5.01 -27.73
C THR A 41 -7.88 -5.20 -26.22
N ALA A 42 -8.25 -6.35 -25.66
CA ALA A 42 -8.01 -6.64 -24.25
C ALA A 42 -6.52 -6.56 -23.86
N TRP A 43 -5.61 -6.96 -24.75
CA TRP A 43 -4.16 -6.86 -24.52
C TRP A 43 -3.62 -5.43 -24.62
N ILE A 44 -4.12 -4.64 -25.58
CA ILE A 44 -3.75 -3.23 -25.78
C ILE A 44 -4.30 -2.36 -24.64
N PHE A 45 -5.57 -2.56 -24.24
CA PHE A 45 -6.19 -1.86 -23.12
C PHE A 45 -5.53 -2.23 -21.78
N ARG A 46 -5.19 -3.51 -21.55
CA ARG A 46 -4.44 -3.94 -20.35
C ARG A 46 -3.10 -3.25 -20.18
N LYS A 47 -2.37 -2.94 -21.26
CA LYS A 47 -1.08 -2.23 -21.16
C LYS A 47 -1.23 -0.75 -20.83
N GLY A 48 -2.31 -0.11 -21.29
CA GLY A 48 -2.63 1.29 -20.98
C GLY A 48 -3.13 1.48 -19.55
N ASP A 49 -4.03 0.58 -19.10
CA ASP A 49 -4.58 0.63 -17.74
C ASP A 49 -3.56 0.24 -16.69
N GLN A 50 -2.65 -0.72 -16.93
CA GLN A 50 -1.64 -1.09 -15.94
C GLN A 50 -0.73 0.07 -15.52
N ARG A 51 -0.42 1.01 -16.43
CA ARG A 51 0.36 2.20 -16.07
C ARG A 51 -0.47 3.19 -15.26
N ARG A 52 -1.74 3.43 -15.64
CA ARG A 52 -2.66 4.33 -14.92
C ARG A 52 -3.04 3.80 -13.54
N GLU A 53 -3.30 2.51 -13.44
CA GLU A 53 -3.56 1.80 -12.18
C GLU A 53 -2.33 1.81 -11.28
N GLY A 54 -1.13 1.63 -11.84
CA GLY A 54 0.13 1.75 -11.10
C GLY A 54 0.34 3.14 -10.51
N THR A 55 0.12 4.20 -11.30
CA THR A 55 0.22 5.58 -10.82
C THR A 55 -0.86 5.94 -9.81
N ALA A 56 -2.09 5.49 -10.00
CA ALA A 56 -3.18 5.71 -9.05
C ALA A 56 -2.92 5.01 -7.71
N PHE A 57 -2.36 3.80 -7.75
CA PHE A 57 -1.94 3.06 -6.57
C PHE A 57 -0.82 3.77 -5.80
N LEU A 58 0.25 4.19 -6.49
CA LEU A 58 1.36 4.90 -5.85
C LEU A 58 0.93 6.26 -5.29
N SER A 59 0.02 6.95 -5.98
CA SER A 59 -0.60 8.18 -5.47
C SER A 59 -1.44 7.93 -4.21
N ALA A 60 -2.18 6.82 -4.14
CA ALA A 60 -2.94 6.45 -2.95
C ALA A 60 -2.03 6.11 -1.76
N ILE A 61 -0.92 5.40 -1.98
CA ILE A 61 0.10 5.17 -0.93
C ILE A 61 0.70 6.49 -0.45
N SER A 62 1.05 7.39 -1.37
CA SER A 62 1.59 8.71 -1.02
C SER A 62 0.60 9.49 -0.13
N ALA A 63 -0.67 9.57 -0.54
CA ALA A 63 -1.71 10.27 0.22
C ALA A 63 -1.97 9.65 1.61
N GLU A 64 -2.02 8.32 1.71
CA GLU A 64 -2.17 7.64 3.01
C GLU A 64 -0.96 7.91 3.91
N SER A 65 0.26 7.85 3.36
CA SER A 65 1.49 8.12 4.10
C SER A 65 1.59 9.56 4.62
N GLU A 66 1.19 10.53 3.80
CA GLU A 66 1.15 11.95 4.17
C GLU A 66 0.10 12.19 5.25
N LEU A 67 -1.09 11.60 5.12
CA LEU A 67 -2.16 11.71 6.12
C LEU A 67 -1.73 11.12 7.46
N LEU A 68 -1.05 9.96 7.44
CA LEU A 68 -0.50 9.34 8.65
C LEU A 68 0.49 10.27 9.34
N LYS A 69 1.50 10.76 8.60
CA LYS A 69 2.50 11.69 9.13
C LYS A 69 1.84 12.93 9.70
N LYS A 70 0.94 13.57 8.96
CA LYS A 70 0.23 14.78 9.39
C LYS A 70 -0.58 14.53 10.66
N ARG A 71 -1.31 13.42 10.75
CA ARG A 71 -2.10 13.09 11.94
C ARG A 71 -1.21 12.88 13.17
N TYR A 72 -0.06 12.21 12.98
CA TYR A 72 0.97 12.07 14.02
C TYR A 72 1.51 13.43 14.45
N ASP A 73 1.92 14.28 13.51
CA ASP A 73 2.46 15.62 13.77
C ASP A 73 1.45 16.50 14.52
N ASP A 74 0.20 16.50 14.07
CA ASP A 74 -0.87 17.33 14.64
C ASP A 74 -1.32 16.88 16.02
N SER A 75 -1.10 15.62 16.38
CA SER A 75 -1.54 15.07 17.66
C SER A 75 -0.38 14.81 18.61
N LEU A 76 0.32 13.69 18.45
CA LEU A 76 1.45 13.29 19.30
C LEU A 76 2.63 14.24 19.13
N GLY A 77 2.90 14.70 17.90
CA GLY A 77 3.98 15.63 17.62
C GLY A 77 3.85 16.93 18.41
N LYS A 78 2.64 17.45 18.54
CA LYS A 78 2.34 18.64 19.35
C LYS A 78 2.29 18.32 20.84
N ALA A 79 1.57 17.27 21.23
CA ALA A 79 1.39 16.90 22.64
C ALA A 79 2.70 16.52 23.34
N LEU A 80 3.64 15.94 22.59
CA LEU A 80 4.94 15.50 23.10
C LEU A 80 6.06 16.52 22.84
N GLY A 81 5.74 17.67 22.24
CA GLY A 81 6.74 18.67 21.85
C GLY A 81 7.75 18.18 20.80
N LEU A 82 7.45 17.09 20.08
CA LEU A 82 8.34 16.45 19.11
C LEU A 82 8.43 17.23 17.78
N GLY A 83 7.45 18.11 17.49
CA GLY A 83 7.36 18.85 16.23
C GLY A 83 8.27 20.08 16.12
N LYS A 84 8.90 20.53 17.20
CA LYS A 84 9.91 21.59 17.16
C LYS A 84 11.24 20.98 17.59
N GLY A 85 12.29 21.19 16.78
CA GLY A 85 13.63 20.65 16.98
C GLY A 85 14.36 21.16 18.23
N ASP A 86 13.69 21.26 19.37
CA ASP A 86 14.31 21.44 20.67
C ASP A 86 14.66 20.05 21.24
N PRO A 87 15.96 19.71 21.34
CA PRO A 87 16.40 18.48 21.98
C PRO A 87 16.35 18.56 23.51
N SER A 88 16.04 19.71 24.11
CA SER A 88 16.48 20.07 25.46
C SER A 88 15.36 20.36 26.48
N GLY A 89 14.08 20.30 26.09
CA GLY A 89 13.03 20.73 27.02
C GLY A 89 11.65 20.22 26.69
N VAL A 90 11.42 18.92 26.84
CA VAL A 90 10.04 18.45 27.05
C VAL A 90 9.66 18.88 28.46
N GLN A 91 9.04 20.05 28.60
CA GLN A 91 8.29 20.39 29.82
C GLN A 91 7.10 19.44 29.85
N LEU A 92 7.32 18.29 30.48
CA LEU A 92 6.33 17.24 30.65
C LEU A 92 5.29 17.71 31.65
N ASP A 93 4.30 18.43 31.15
CA ASP A 93 3.04 18.57 31.87
C ASP A 93 2.32 17.22 31.80
N LEU A 94 2.61 16.36 32.78
CA LEU A 94 2.04 15.03 32.93
C LEU A 94 0.51 15.04 32.85
N ASP A 95 -0.11 16.08 33.42
CA ASP A 95 -1.56 16.22 33.41
C ASP A 95 -2.06 16.37 31.97
N SER A 96 -1.45 17.25 31.17
CA SER A 96 -1.80 17.36 29.74
C SER A 96 -1.60 16.05 28.97
N LEU A 97 -0.59 15.26 29.32
CA LEU A 97 -0.23 14.03 28.64
C LEU A 97 -1.21 12.88 28.94
N PHE A 98 -1.71 12.81 30.17
CA PHE A 98 -2.77 11.89 30.56
C PHE A 98 -4.13 12.24 29.91
N TYR A 99 -4.36 13.52 29.58
CA TYR A 99 -5.57 13.96 28.87
C TYR A 99 -5.52 13.77 27.35
N VAL A 100 -4.36 13.80 26.70
CA VAL A 100 -4.23 13.65 25.23
C VAL A 100 -4.12 12.17 24.80
N ALA A 101 -3.51 11.32 25.63
CA ALA A 101 -3.36 9.89 25.36
C ALA A 101 -4.66 9.12 25.00
N PRO A 102 -5.85 9.42 25.56
CA PRO A 102 -7.08 8.69 25.27
C PRO A 102 -7.69 8.92 23.89
N GLU A 103 -7.46 10.09 23.26
CA GLU A 103 -8.08 10.45 21.96
C GLU A 103 -7.44 9.70 20.79
N TRP A 104 -6.25 9.15 21.00
CA TRP A 104 -5.58 8.26 20.07
C TRP A 104 -6.03 6.81 20.25
N SER A 105 -7.33 6.54 20.10
CA SER A 105 -7.79 5.19 19.82
C SER A 105 -7.37 4.85 18.39
N ALA A 106 -6.12 4.39 18.26
CA ALA A 106 -5.65 3.86 17.01
C ALA A 106 -6.37 2.53 16.76
N ASP A 107 -7.57 2.55 16.20
CA ASP A 107 -8.30 1.36 15.73
C ASP A 107 -7.61 0.76 14.49
N GLU A 108 -7.89 -0.49 14.14
CA GLU A 108 -7.05 -1.32 13.26
C GLU A 108 -6.95 -0.91 11.77
N GLU A 109 -7.61 0.17 11.35
CA GLU A 109 -7.80 0.52 9.93
C GLU A 109 -6.79 1.53 9.34
N TYR A 110 -5.72 1.91 10.05
CA TYR A 110 -4.75 2.93 9.58
C TYR A 110 -3.99 2.59 8.28
N PHE A 111 -3.99 1.31 7.87
CA PHE A 111 -3.22 0.82 6.73
C PHE A 111 -4.12 0.18 5.67
N SER A 112 -5.34 0.70 5.51
CA SER A 112 -6.34 0.14 4.58
C SER A 112 -5.83 0.09 3.12
N VAL A 113 -5.15 1.13 2.65
CA VAL A 113 -4.63 1.17 1.27
C VAL A 113 -3.50 0.18 1.09
N TYR A 114 -2.57 0.12 2.05
CA TYR A 114 -1.50 -0.89 2.06
C TYR A 114 -2.04 -2.31 2.11
N ASN A 115 -2.96 -2.61 3.03
CA ASN A 115 -3.53 -3.95 3.18
C ASN A 115 -4.31 -4.37 1.93
N ALA A 116 -5.11 -3.48 1.36
CA ALA A 116 -5.84 -3.72 0.12
C ALA A 116 -4.91 -3.94 -1.09
N SER A 117 -3.67 -3.44 -1.01
CA SER A 117 -2.72 -3.42 -2.12
C SER A 117 -1.42 -4.20 -1.87
N ALA A 118 -1.31 -4.94 -0.78
CA ALA A 118 -0.07 -5.62 -0.37
C ALA A 118 0.43 -6.60 -1.45
N LEU A 119 -0.51 -7.29 -2.11
CA LEU A 119 -0.21 -8.15 -3.25
C LEU A 119 0.43 -7.37 -4.41
N ARG A 120 -0.05 -6.14 -4.68
CA ARG A 120 0.49 -5.28 -5.75
C ARG A 120 1.88 -4.74 -5.39
N VAL A 121 2.11 -4.39 -4.13
CA VAL A 121 3.45 -4.05 -3.63
C VAL A 121 4.42 -5.19 -3.91
N GLY A 122 4.00 -6.44 -3.71
CA GLY A 122 4.79 -7.64 -4.01
C GLY A 122 5.23 -7.77 -5.48
N TYR A 123 4.43 -7.25 -6.41
CA TYR A 123 4.69 -7.31 -7.86
C TYR A 123 5.43 -6.09 -8.44
N LEU A 124 5.78 -5.10 -7.61
CA LEU A 124 6.58 -3.96 -8.07
C LEU A 124 7.93 -4.43 -8.61
N ARG A 125 8.24 -4.04 -9.85
CA ARG A 125 9.52 -4.37 -10.50
C ARG A 125 10.68 -3.61 -9.87
N ASP A 126 10.43 -2.38 -9.44
CA ASP A 126 11.39 -1.57 -8.73
C ASP A 126 11.51 -2.07 -7.29
N ARG A 127 12.62 -2.78 -7.02
CA ARG A 127 12.94 -3.31 -5.69
C ARG A 127 13.22 -2.21 -4.68
N SER A 128 13.73 -1.07 -5.11
CA SER A 128 14.03 0.05 -4.23
C SER A 128 12.74 0.70 -3.71
N LEU A 129 11.80 0.99 -4.62
CA LEU A 129 10.47 1.50 -4.27
C LEU A 129 9.67 0.49 -3.44
N GLN A 130 9.70 -0.79 -3.82
CA GLN A 130 9.08 -1.86 -3.02
C GLN A 130 9.61 -1.87 -1.59
N HIS A 131 10.93 -1.83 -1.42
CA HIS A 131 11.56 -1.82 -0.10
C HIS A 131 11.19 -0.54 0.66
N ALA A 132 11.19 0.62 0.02
CA ALA A 132 10.82 1.89 0.65
C ALA A 132 9.37 1.89 1.17
N ILE A 133 8.43 1.37 0.38
CA ILE A 133 7.03 1.20 0.79
C ILE A 133 6.95 0.27 2.01
N ILE A 134 7.55 -0.92 1.94
CA ILE A 134 7.50 -1.90 3.03
C ILE A 134 8.13 -1.33 4.30
N SER A 135 9.31 -0.70 4.20
CA SER A 135 9.98 -0.08 5.34
C SER A 135 9.13 1.01 6.00
N PHE A 136 8.53 1.91 5.20
CA PHE A 136 7.65 2.95 5.74
C PHE A 136 6.47 2.35 6.52
N TYR A 137 5.77 1.38 5.96
CA TYR A 137 4.61 0.77 6.64
C TYR A 137 5.01 -0.05 7.87
N CYS A 138 6.15 -0.74 7.86
CA CYS A 138 6.70 -1.40 9.03
C CYS A 138 7.01 -0.40 10.16
N ASP A 139 7.67 0.71 9.85
CA ASP A 139 8.02 1.73 10.84
C ASP A 139 6.77 2.48 11.36
N ALA A 140 5.83 2.80 10.47
CA ALA A 140 4.55 3.42 10.83
C ALA A 140 3.73 2.50 11.74
N LYS A 141 3.69 1.19 11.45
CA LYS A 141 3.05 0.20 12.32
C LYS A 141 3.75 0.11 13.68
N GLY A 142 5.08 0.08 13.69
CA GLY A 142 5.87 0.10 14.92
C GLY A 142 5.51 1.31 15.80
N LEU A 143 5.41 2.49 15.20
CA LEU A 143 5.00 3.70 15.90
C LEU A 143 3.56 3.61 16.44
N VAL A 144 2.61 3.06 15.68
CA VAL A 144 1.22 2.83 16.15
C VAL A 144 1.21 1.90 17.35
N ASP A 145 1.95 0.80 17.28
CA ASP A 145 2.00 -0.20 18.34
C ASP A 145 2.68 0.36 19.60
N THR A 146 3.80 1.08 19.46
CA THR A 146 4.45 1.79 20.57
C THR A 146 3.53 2.84 21.18
N THR A 147 2.76 3.57 20.36
CA THR A 147 1.75 4.53 20.83
C THR A 147 0.66 3.86 21.64
N ARG A 148 0.09 2.76 21.16
CA ARG A 148 -0.91 1.98 21.90
C ARG A 148 -0.36 1.48 23.23
N MET A 149 0.87 0.97 23.24
CA MET A 149 1.55 0.54 24.46
C MET A 149 1.78 1.71 25.42
N ALA A 150 2.21 2.86 24.91
CA ALA A 150 2.41 4.08 25.68
C ALA A 150 1.12 4.55 26.33
N ILE A 151 0.00 4.59 25.59
CA ILE A 151 -1.32 4.97 26.13
C ILE A 151 -1.73 4.04 27.27
N ARG A 152 -1.56 2.73 27.10
CA ARG A 152 -1.85 1.74 28.17
C ARG A 152 -0.97 1.95 29.39
N ALA A 153 0.32 2.21 29.17
CA ALA A 153 1.27 2.48 30.23
C ALA A 153 0.93 3.78 30.96
N PHE A 154 0.58 4.85 30.25
CA PHE A 154 0.18 6.12 30.85
C PHE A 154 -1.04 5.97 31.75
N ARG A 155 -2.09 5.24 31.33
CA ARG A 155 -3.24 4.96 32.21
C ARG A 155 -2.85 4.24 33.50
N THR A 156 -1.88 3.34 33.42
CA THR A 156 -1.38 2.60 34.60
C THR A 156 -0.55 3.51 35.49
N LEU A 157 0.31 4.35 34.90
CA LEU A 157 1.15 5.30 35.60
C LEU A 157 0.35 6.45 36.21
N GLU A 158 -0.77 6.85 35.61
CA GLU A 158 -1.69 7.84 36.19
C GLU A 158 -2.27 7.33 37.52
N ALA A 159 -2.71 6.07 37.57
CA ALA A 159 -3.20 5.44 38.79
C ALA A 159 -2.10 5.35 39.88
N ALA A 160 -0.87 5.02 39.48
CA ALA A 160 0.28 4.99 40.38
C ALA A 160 0.65 6.39 40.89
N HIS A 161 0.65 7.39 40.01
CA HIS A 161 0.95 8.79 40.36
C HIS A 161 -0.06 9.34 41.36
N ARG A 162 -1.36 9.08 41.15
CA ARG A 162 -2.44 9.43 42.11
C ARG A 162 -2.27 8.75 43.47
N SER A 163 -1.55 7.62 43.51
CA SER A 163 -1.23 6.89 44.74
C SER A 163 0.06 7.37 45.43
N GLY A 164 0.74 8.37 44.86
CA GLY A 164 1.98 8.95 45.40
C GLY A 164 3.27 8.33 44.89
N ASP A 165 3.22 7.41 43.92
CA ASP A 165 4.41 6.79 43.35
C ASP A 165 5.18 7.75 42.42
N ASN A 166 6.51 7.66 42.46
CA ASN A 166 7.36 8.32 41.47
C ASN A 166 7.29 7.57 40.12
N VAL A 167 6.69 8.23 39.12
CA VAL A 167 6.49 7.66 37.77
C VAL A 167 7.36 8.32 36.69
N TYR A 168 8.14 9.36 37.04
CA TYR A 168 8.82 10.22 36.08
C TYR A 168 9.81 9.47 35.18
N ASP A 169 10.61 8.56 35.75
CA ASP A 169 11.58 7.77 34.98
C ASP A 169 10.90 6.86 33.95
N LYS A 170 9.76 6.27 34.33
CA LYS A 170 8.96 5.39 33.46
C LYS A 170 8.32 6.18 32.32
N VAL A 171 7.78 7.36 32.63
CA VAL A 171 7.23 8.29 31.64
C VAL A 171 8.33 8.74 30.67
N GLY A 172 9.49 9.14 31.17
CA GLY A 172 10.63 9.55 30.34
C GLY A 172 11.07 8.46 29.35
N LEU A 173 11.14 7.20 29.78
CA LEU A 173 11.50 6.07 28.92
C LEU A 173 10.46 5.83 27.80
N ILE A 174 9.17 5.88 28.14
CA ILE A 174 8.08 5.71 27.15
C ILE A 174 8.17 6.78 26.06
N LEU A 175 8.43 8.02 26.47
CA LEU A 175 8.54 9.15 25.55
C LEU A 175 9.78 9.09 24.68
N ALA A 176 10.91 8.62 25.22
CA ALA A 176 12.12 8.39 24.45
C ALA A 176 11.88 7.34 23.35
N ASN A 177 11.18 6.25 23.67
CA ASN A 177 10.83 5.21 22.69
C ASN A 177 9.89 5.75 21.60
N LEU A 178 8.85 6.51 21.99
CA LEU A 178 7.95 7.16 21.04
C LEU A 178 8.68 8.11 20.10
N ARG A 179 9.60 8.92 20.64
CA ARG A 179 10.44 9.82 19.84
C ARG A 179 11.30 9.05 18.85
N ALA A 180 11.93 7.97 19.30
CA ALA A 180 12.79 7.15 18.45
C ALA A 180 12.00 6.51 17.29
N ASP A 181 10.82 5.94 17.56
CA ASP A 181 9.99 5.31 16.53
C ASP A 181 9.38 6.35 15.57
N TYR A 182 9.02 7.53 16.06
CA TYR A 182 8.56 8.63 15.22
C TYR A 182 9.66 9.12 14.28
N GLN A 183 10.90 9.22 14.76
CA GLN A 183 12.06 9.56 13.93
C GLN A 183 12.33 8.51 12.85
N LYS A 184 12.22 7.21 13.17
CA LYS A 184 12.34 6.13 12.19
C LYS A 184 11.28 6.24 11.09
N MET A 185 10.00 6.34 11.48
CA MET A 185 8.90 6.49 10.54
C MET A 185 9.09 7.72 9.65
N THR A 186 9.50 8.86 10.22
CA THR A 186 9.76 10.09 9.45
C THR A 186 10.88 9.90 8.44
N THR A 187 11.98 9.25 8.84
CA THR A 187 13.10 8.94 7.95
C THR A 187 12.67 8.03 6.81
N SER A 188 11.87 7.01 7.09
CA SER A 188 11.35 6.08 6.07
C SER A 188 10.31 6.74 5.16
N TYR A 189 9.51 7.68 5.67
CA TYR A 189 8.61 8.50 4.86
C TYR A 189 9.38 9.36 3.84
N GLU A 190 10.43 10.06 4.26
CA GLU A 190 11.22 10.89 3.33
C GLU A 190 11.91 10.04 2.26
N LYS A 191 12.36 8.83 2.60
CA LYS A 191 12.89 7.85 1.61
C LYS A 191 11.81 7.41 0.63
N LEU A 192 10.62 7.05 1.13
CA LEU A 192 9.48 6.68 0.29
C LEU A 192 9.11 7.82 -0.67
N LYS A 193 9.02 9.04 -0.17
CA LYS A 193 8.72 10.23 -0.96
C LYS A 193 9.75 10.43 -2.07
N ALA A 194 11.04 10.35 -1.76
CA ALA A 194 12.09 10.44 -2.76
C ALA A 194 11.98 9.32 -3.81
N SER A 195 11.66 8.09 -3.42
CA SER A 195 11.44 6.97 -4.36
C SER A 195 10.19 7.12 -5.22
N LEU A 196 9.20 7.90 -4.81
CA LEU A 196 7.98 8.17 -5.59
C LEU A 196 8.17 9.29 -6.63
N GLU A 197 9.18 10.14 -6.46
CA GLU A 197 9.51 11.26 -7.36
C GLU A 197 10.44 10.84 -8.52
N HIS A 198 11.01 9.63 -8.48
CA HIS A 198 11.91 9.06 -9.49
C HIS A 198 11.23 8.00 -10.37
#